data_AF-A0A7C7QXY7-F1
#
_entry.id   AF-A0A7C7QXY7-F1
#
_cell.length_a   1.000
_cell.length_b   1.000
_cell.length_c   1.000
_cell.angle_alpha   90.00
_cell.angle_beta   90.00
_cell.angle_gamma   90.00
#
_symmetry.space_group_name_H-M   'P 1'
#
loop_
_entity.id
_entity.type
_entity.pdbx_description
1 polymer ?
#
loop_
_entity_poly.entity_id
_entity_poly.type
_entity_poly.pdbx_seq_one_letter_code
_entity_poly.pdbx_strand_id
1 'polypeptide(L)'
;MYKTYVFLHLFFAIVWIGGMFFNLLFLTPALRSAEENCRKEIALKVLGKFFWTVWLSIIALFGTGMALWHKFRPDFFTNPLFHFKLLLFAIMVLNFIYIHAFLYRKKLLDQIPIFIGINLILGILIVMIITYIR
;
A
#
# COMPACT_ATOMS: atom_id res chain seq x y z
N MET A 1 9.24 -10.18 -21.86
CA MET A 1 8.98 -8.83 -21.31
C MET A 1 7.69 -8.77 -20.49
N TYR A 2 6.52 -9.17 -21.01
CA TYR A 2 5.25 -9.19 -20.26
C TYR A 2 5.34 -9.81 -18.86
N LYS A 3 5.84 -11.05 -18.77
CA LYS A 3 6.00 -11.78 -17.49
C LYS A 3 6.82 -11.01 -16.45
N THR A 4 7.83 -10.27 -16.89
CA THR A 4 8.68 -9.45 -16.01
C THR A 4 7.89 -8.29 -15.40
N TYR A 5 7.07 -7.59 -16.20
CA TYR A 5 6.20 -6.51 -15.69
C TYR A 5 5.15 -7.05 -14.71
N VAL A 6 4.54 -8.20 -15.02
CA VAL A 6 3.59 -8.85 -14.11
C VAL A 6 4.27 -9.24 -12.81
N PHE A 7 5.45 -9.87 -12.88
CA PHE A 7 6.21 -10.24 -11.69
C PHE A 7 6.52 -9.02 -10.81
N LEU A 8 7.06 -7.93 -11.40
CA LEU A 8 7.36 -6.72 -10.66
C LEU A 8 6.10 -6.10 -10.05
N HIS A 9 5.01 -6.03 -10.81
CA HIS A 9 3.74 -5.50 -10.32
C HIS A 9 3.24 -6.30 -9.10
N LEU A 10 3.19 -7.64 -9.21
CA LEU A 10 2.74 -8.49 -8.12
C LEU A 10 3.69 -8.45 -6.92
N PHE A 11 5.00 -8.42 -7.16
CA PHE A 11 6.00 -8.34 -6.09
C PHE A 11 5.81 -7.08 -5.24
N PHE A 12 5.68 -5.90 -5.87
CA PHE A 12 5.45 -4.66 -5.13
C PHE A 12 4.05 -4.59 -4.50
N ALA A 13 3.04 -5.24 -5.09
CA ALA A 13 1.73 -5.39 -4.44
C ALA A 13 1.85 -6.22 -3.15
N ILE A 14 2.59 -7.34 -3.20
CA ILE A 14 2.86 -8.20 -2.03
C ILE A 14 3.64 -7.44 -0.96
N VAL A 15 4.69 -6.70 -1.34
CA VAL A 15 5.49 -5.91 -0.40
C VAL A 15 4.63 -4.88 0.31
N TRP A 16 3.77 -4.15 -0.41
CA TRP A 16 2.95 -3.13 0.20
C TRP A 16 1.81 -3.71 1.04
N ILE A 17 0.99 -4.60 0.48
CA ILE A 17 -0.16 -5.22 1.18
C ILE A 17 0.34 -6.07 2.36
N GLY A 18 1.35 -6.91 2.12
CA GLY A 18 1.97 -7.73 3.16
C GLY A 18 2.63 -6.90 4.26
N GLY A 19 3.24 -5.77 3.91
CA GLY A 19 3.78 -4.83 4.88
C GLY A 19 2.72 -4.18 5.77
N MET A 20 1.57 -3.81 5.20
CA MET A 20 0.42 -3.31 5.98
C MET A 20 -0.15 -4.39 6.90
N PHE A 21 -0.30 -5.61 6.40
CA PHE A 21 -0.73 -6.77 7.19
C PHE A 21 0.22 -7.04 8.36
N PHE A 22 1.53 -7.07 8.09
CA PHE A 22 2.56 -7.22 9.11
C PHE A 22 2.48 -6.12 10.18
N ASN A 23 2.34 -4.86 9.74
CA ASN A 23 2.27 -3.72 10.64
C ASN A 23 1.08 -3.83 11.62
N LEU A 24 -0.09 -4.24 11.14
CA LEU A 24 -1.30 -4.29 11.96
C LEU A 24 -1.34 -5.48 12.90
N LEU A 25 -0.91 -6.65 12.45
CA LEU A 25 -1.10 -7.89 13.21
C LEU A 25 0.10 -8.25 14.09
N PHE A 26 1.31 -7.81 13.74
CA PHE A 26 2.52 -8.19 14.46
C PHE A 26 3.19 -6.98 15.10
N LEU A 27 3.46 -5.93 14.33
CA LEU A 27 4.18 -4.77 14.85
C LEU A 27 3.33 -3.96 15.85
N THR A 28 2.09 -3.61 15.49
CA THR A 28 1.24 -2.76 16.35
C THR A 28 0.94 -3.42 17.70
N PRO A 29 0.59 -4.72 17.78
CA PRO A 29 0.38 -5.38 19.07
C PRO A 29 1.68 -5.49 19.89
N ALA A 30 2.80 -5.83 19.26
CA ALA A 30 4.10 -5.89 19.96
C ALA A 30 4.53 -4.53 20.53
N LEU A 31 4.24 -3.45 19.81
CA LEU A 31 4.47 -2.08 20.27
C LEU A 31 3.57 -1.72 21.45
N ARG A 32 2.33 -2.19 21.50
CA ARG A 32 1.41 -1.89 22.61
C ARG A 32 1.84 -2.49 23.95
N SER A 33 2.55 -3.63 23.93
CA SER A 33 3.11 -4.25 25.14
C SER A 33 4.42 -3.62 25.63
N ALA A 34 5.03 -2.74 24.85
CA ALA A 34 6.28 -2.08 25.21
C ALA A 34 6.05 -0.79 26.03
N GLU A 35 7.05 -0.40 26.82
CA GLU A 35 7.06 0.88 27.53
C GLU A 35 6.89 2.06 26.57
N GLU A 36 6.24 3.14 27.02
CA GLU A 36 5.81 4.24 26.15
C GLU A 36 6.96 4.89 25.37
N ASN A 37 8.10 5.13 26.03
CA ASN A 37 9.27 5.75 25.40
C ASN A 37 9.89 4.81 24.35
N CYS A 38 10.06 3.53 24.70
CA CYS A 38 10.59 2.51 23.80
C CYS A 38 9.67 2.32 22.57
N ARG A 39 8.35 2.26 22.80
CA ARG A 39 7.31 2.14 21.77
C ARG A 39 7.41 3.24 20.72
N LYS A 40 7.50 4.50 21.15
CA LYS A 40 7.57 5.66 20.24
C LYS A 40 8.85 5.64 19.41
N GLU A 41 9.98 5.31 20.02
CA GLU A 41 11.27 5.26 19.34
C GLU A 41 11.30 4.16 18.26
N ILE A 42 10.88 2.94 18.62
CA ILE A 42 10.84 1.82 17.68
C ILE A 42 9.86 2.11 16.53
N ALA A 43 8.66 2.62 16.85
CA ALA A 43 7.66 2.98 15.84
C ALA A 43 8.22 3.98 14.83
N LEU A 44 8.89 5.05 15.27
CA LEU A 44 9.48 6.04 14.36
C LEU A 44 10.56 5.43 13.46
N LYS A 45 11.47 4.61 14.02
CA LYS A 45 12.54 3.96 13.26
C LYS A 45 11.99 2.99 12.20
N VAL A 46 10.98 2.20 12.57
CA VAL A 46 10.38 1.20 11.67
C VAL A 46 9.53 1.88 10.60
N LEU A 47 8.62 2.79 10.99
CA LEU A 47 7.75 3.50 10.05
C LEU A 47 8.55 4.33 9.04
N GLY A 48 9.64 4.98 9.47
CA GLY A 48 10.51 5.71 8.56
C GLY A 48 11.08 4.85 7.43
N LYS A 49 11.58 3.65 7.74
CA LYS A 49 12.07 2.69 6.73
C LYS A 49 10.94 2.10 5.90
N PHE A 50 9.80 1.82 6.53
CA PHE A 50 8.63 1.27 5.86
C PHE A 50 8.08 2.23 4.80
N PHE A 51 8.00 3.53 5.11
CA PHE A 51 7.46 4.53 4.18
C PHE A 51 8.30 4.69 2.91
N TRP A 52 9.63 4.57 3.00
CA TRP A 52 10.48 4.51 1.80
C TRP A 52 10.13 3.32 0.89
N THR A 53 9.87 2.16 1.50
CA THR A 53 9.47 0.95 0.77
C THR A 53 8.08 1.11 0.14
N VAL A 54 7.16 1.81 0.83
CA VAL A 54 5.83 2.12 0.30
C VAL A 54 5.91 3.08 -0.88
N TRP A 55 6.71 4.14 -0.79
CA TRP A 55 6.94 5.05 -1.92
C TRP A 55 7.46 4.32 -3.16
N LEU A 56 8.45 3.44 -2.97
CA LEU A 56 8.97 2.61 -4.06
C LEU A 56 7.88 1.71 -4.65
N SER A 57 7.04 1.11 -3.79
CA SER A 57 5.93 0.25 -4.22
C SER A 57 4.88 1.04 -5.02
N ILE A 58 4.54 2.26 -4.61
CA ILE A 58 3.59 3.12 -5.34
C ILE A 58 4.10 3.42 -6.76
N ILE A 59 5.35 3.86 -6.88
CA ILE A 59 5.95 4.21 -8.17
C ILE A 59 6.03 2.97 -9.06
N ALA A 60 6.49 1.84 -8.51
CA ALA A 60 6.62 0.60 -9.26
C ALA A 60 5.26 0.06 -9.71
N LEU A 61 4.24 0.07 -8.84
CA LEU A 61 2.90 -0.40 -9.17
C LEU A 61 2.23 0.46 -10.23
N PHE A 62 2.35 1.78 -10.12
CA PHE A 62 1.80 2.69 -11.12
C PHE A 62 2.53 2.52 -12.46
N GLY A 63 3.86 2.54 -12.47
CA GLY A 63 4.65 2.38 -13.70
C GLY A 63 4.45 1.03 -14.40
N THR A 64 4.49 -0.06 -13.63
CA THR A 64 4.25 -1.41 -14.20
C THR A 64 2.80 -1.62 -14.60
N GLY A 65 1.83 -1.12 -13.81
CA GLY A 65 0.41 -1.16 -14.14
C GLY A 65 0.12 -0.41 -15.43
N MET A 66 0.69 0.79 -15.58
CA MET A 66 0.57 1.62 -16.79
C MET A 66 1.25 0.98 -18.02
N ALA A 67 2.35 0.27 -17.83
CA ALA A 67 2.98 -0.49 -18.93
C ALA A 67 2.15 -1.71 -19.34
N LEU A 68 1.53 -2.41 -18.37
CA LEU A 68 0.77 -3.63 -18.63
C LEU A 68 -0.49 -3.37 -19.46
N TRP A 69 -1.33 -2.41 -19.06
CA TRP A 69 -2.56 -2.12 -19.80
C TRP A 69 -2.26 -1.48 -21.17
N HIS A 70 -1.36 -0.50 -21.25
CA HIS A 70 -1.12 0.22 -22.51
C HIS A 70 -0.48 -0.66 -23.60
N LYS A 71 0.43 -1.57 -23.23
CA LYS A 71 1.15 -2.42 -24.20
C LYS A 71 0.51 -3.78 -24.44
N PHE A 72 -0.21 -4.34 -23.46
CA PHE A 72 -0.63 -5.74 -23.50
C PHE A 72 -2.13 -5.96 -23.30
N ARG A 73 -2.86 -4.99 -22.72
CA ARG A 73 -4.30 -5.11 -22.43
C ARG A 73 -5.04 -3.77 -22.64
N PRO A 74 -5.05 -3.20 -23.86
CA PRO A 74 -5.74 -1.93 -24.12
C PRO A 74 -7.27 -2.05 -23.96
N ASP A 75 -7.80 -3.27 -24.05
CA ASP A 75 -9.18 -3.64 -23.76
C ASP A 75 -9.64 -3.25 -22.34
N PHE A 76 -8.71 -3.11 -21.39
CA PHE A 76 -9.06 -2.74 -20.02
C PHE A 76 -9.54 -1.28 -19.90
N PHE A 77 -9.24 -0.42 -20.87
CA PHE A 77 -9.67 0.98 -20.81
C PHE A 77 -11.19 1.14 -20.88
N THR A 78 -11.90 0.23 -21.53
CA THR A 78 -13.36 0.30 -21.63
C THR A 78 -14.06 -0.37 -20.44
N ASN A 79 -13.31 -1.07 -19.58
CA ASN A 79 -13.87 -1.79 -18.44
C ASN A 79 -14.09 -0.85 -17.23
N PRO A 80 -15.33 -0.67 -16.75
CA PRO A 80 -15.62 0.23 -15.62
C PRO A 80 -14.93 -0.22 -14.33
N LEU A 81 -14.72 -1.52 -14.13
CA LEU A 81 -14.04 -2.03 -12.94
C LEU A 81 -12.54 -1.70 -12.94
N PHE A 82 -11.93 -1.51 -14.11
CA PHE A 82 -10.53 -1.05 -14.21
C PHE A 82 -10.40 0.39 -13.73
N HIS A 83 -11.32 1.28 -14.13
CA HIS A 83 -11.37 2.66 -13.63
C HIS A 83 -11.64 2.72 -12.13
N PHE A 84 -12.54 1.86 -11.64
CA PHE A 84 -12.82 1.76 -10.22
C PHE A 84 -11.58 1.29 -9.43
N LYS A 85 -10.82 0.32 -9.95
CA LYS A 85 -9.53 -0.09 -9.39
C LYS A 85 -8.54 1.08 -9.30
N LEU A 86 -8.43 1.88 -10.36
CA LEU A 86 -7.55 3.06 -10.37
C LEU A 86 -7.99 4.12 -9.35
N LEU A 87 -9.30 4.34 -9.20
CA LEU A 87 -9.85 5.22 -8.16
C LEU A 87 -9.48 4.74 -6.76
N LEU A 88 -9.66 3.45 -6.46
CA LEU A 88 -9.27 2.86 -5.17
C LEU A 88 -7.76 3.01 -4.92
N PHE A 89 -6.94 2.78 -5.93
CA PHE A 89 -5.49 2.98 -5.84
C PHE A 89 -5.14 4.44 -5.53
N ALA A 90 -5.80 5.40 -6.18
CA ALA A 90 -5.61 6.82 -5.90
C ALA A 90 -5.98 7.17 -4.45
N ILE A 91 -7.10 6.65 -3.94
CA ILE A 91 -7.52 6.83 -2.54
C ILE A 91 -6.45 6.25 -1.58
N MET A 92 -5.90 5.07 -1.89
CA MET A 92 -4.84 4.47 -1.06
C MET A 92 -3.58 5.33 -1.00
N VAL A 93 -3.17 5.90 -2.14
CA VAL A 93 -2.01 6.80 -2.23
C VAL A 93 -2.28 8.09 -1.44
N LEU A 94 -3.45 8.70 -1.59
CA LEU A 94 -3.83 9.90 -0.83
C LEU A 94 -3.82 9.63 0.68
N ASN A 95 -4.38 8.50 1.11
CA ASN A 95 -4.35 8.09 2.50
C ASN A 95 -2.90 7.89 3.00
N PHE A 96 -2.03 7.24 2.21
CA PHE A 96 -0.63 7.12 2.56
C PHE A 96 0.08 8.47 2.66
N ILE A 97 -0.18 9.40 1.74
CA ILE A 97 0.34 10.77 1.80
C ILE A 97 -0.10 11.45 3.09
N TYR A 98 -1.36 11.30 3.49
CA TYR A 98 -1.86 11.82 4.77
C TYR A 98 -1.11 11.22 5.97
N ILE A 99 -0.92 9.89 6.00
CA ILE A 99 -0.12 9.22 7.04
C ILE A 99 1.30 9.80 7.09
N HIS A 100 1.99 9.89 5.96
CA HIS A 100 3.39 10.29 5.89
C HIS A 100 3.60 11.79 6.14
N ALA A 101 2.82 12.65 5.48
CA ALA A 101 3.00 14.10 5.52
C ALA A 101 2.41 14.73 6.78
N PHE A 102 1.32 14.19 7.32
CA PHE A 102 0.63 14.75 8.48
C PHE A 102 0.88 13.93 9.75
N LEU A 103 0.39 12.69 9.83
CA LEU A 103 0.41 11.92 11.08
C LEU A 103 1.83 11.63 11.57
N TYR A 104 2.71 11.17 10.67
CA TYR A 104 4.09 10.86 11.02
C TYR A 104 4.88 12.10 11.42
N ARG A 105 4.73 13.23 10.68
CA ARG A 105 5.41 14.49 11.02
C ARG A 105 4.93 15.08 12.35
N LYS A 106 3.63 14.96 12.65
CA LYS A 106 3.05 15.38 13.92
C LYS A 106 3.25 14.36 15.05
N LYS A 107 3.91 13.23 14.79
CA LYS A 107 4.14 12.13 15.74
C LYS A 107 2.85 11.59 16.37
N LEU A 108 1.73 11.62 15.63
CA LEU A 108 0.42 11.09 16.02
C LEU A 108 0.36 9.57 15.77
N LEU A 109 1.24 8.83 16.44
CA LEU A 109 1.50 7.42 16.13
C LEU A 109 0.32 6.48 16.40
N ASP A 110 -0.54 6.82 17.36
CA ASP A 110 -1.68 5.99 17.74
C ASP A 110 -2.77 5.94 16.64
N GLN A 111 -2.83 6.95 15.77
CA GLN A 111 -3.79 7.01 14.66
C GLN A 111 -3.31 6.23 13.43
N ILE A 112 -1.99 6.05 13.28
CA ILE A 112 -1.38 5.46 12.08
C ILE A 112 -1.93 4.04 11.78
N PRO A 113 -2.06 3.12 12.76
CA PRO A 113 -2.62 1.79 12.50
C PRO A 113 -4.04 1.81 11.93
N ILE A 114 -4.88 2.78 12.31
CA ILE A 114 -6.26 2.88 11.79
C ILE A 114 -6.23 3.14 10.28
N PHE A 115 -5.44 4.12 9.85
CA PHE A 115 -5.31 4.46 8.43
C PHE A 115 -4.60 3.39 7.62
N ILE A 116 -3.65 2.66 8.23
CA ILE A 116 -3.05 1.46 7.61
C ILE A 116 -4.12 0.37 7.43
N GLY A 117 -5.02 0.18 8.40
CA GLY A 117 -6.16 -0.73 8.30
C GLY A 117 -7.08 -0.40 7.13
N ILE A 118 -7.45 0.86 6.98
CA ILE A 118 -8.24 1.35 5.83
C ILE A 118 -7.52 1.03 4.52
N ASN A 119 -6.22 1.34 4.42
CA ASN A 119 -5.44 1.03 3.22
C ASN A 119 -5.32 -0.47 2.95
N LEU A 120 -5.23 -1.32 3.98
CA LEU A 120 -5.19 -2.76 3.80
C LEU A 120 -6.51 -3.28 3.20
N ILE A 121 -7.65 -2.81 3.71
CA ILE A 121 -8.96 -3.18 3.18
C ILE A 121 -9.10 -2.77 1.70
N LEU A 122 -8.71 -1.54 1.37
CA LEU A 122 -8.70 -1.06 -0.02
C LEU A 122 -7.77 -1.91 -0.91
N GLY A 123 -6.60 -2.28 -0.40
CA GLY A 123 -5.64 -3.12 -1.11
C GLY A 123 -6.19 -4.53 -1.39
N ILE A 124 -6.85 -5.14 -0.41
CA ILE A 124 -7.53 -6.43 -0.57
C ILE A 124 -8.66 -6.32 -1.60
N LEU A 125 -9.45 -5.25 -1.55
CA LEU A 125 -10.51 -4.99 -2.52
C LEU A 125 -9.96 -4.87 -3.95
N ILE A 126 -8.82 -4.19 -4.14
CA ILE A 126 -8.14 -4.11 -5.44
C ILE A 126 -7.70 -5.50 -5.94
N VAL A 127 -7.15 -6.34 -5.06
CA VAL A 127 -6.75 -7.72 -5.40
C VAL A 127 -7.95 -8.58 -5.77
N MET A 128 -9.07 -8.41 -5.06
CA MET A 128 -10.33 -9.06 -5.39
C MET A 128 -10.84 -8.61 -6.76
N ILE A 129 -10.89 -7.30 -7.02
CA ILE A 129 -11.35 -6.75 -8.30
C ILE A 129 -10.52 -7.31 -9.47
N ILE A 130 -9.19 -7.35 -9.36
CA ILE A 130 -8.34 -7.84 -10.46
C ILE A 130 -8.44 -9.34 -10.69
N THR A 131 -8.82 -10.13 -9.68
CA THR A 131 -9.06 -11.56 -9.86
C THR A 131 -10.37 -11.84 -10.60
N TYR A 132 -11.34 -10.93 -10.54
CA TYR A 132 -12.60 -11.03 -11.29
C TYR A 132 -12.52 -10.45 -12.73
N ILE A 133 -11.66 -9.45 -12.99
CA ILE A 133 -11.49 -8.82 -14.33
C ILE A 133 -10.53 -9.64 -15.23
N ARG A 134 -10.64 -10.98 -15.25
CA ARG A 134 -9.64 -11.84 -15.92
C ARG A 134 -9.51 -11.58 -17.43
#